data_AF-A0A4U3MJA8-F1
#
_entry.id   AF-A0A4U3MJA8-F1
#
_cell.length_a   1.000
_cell.length_b   1.000
_cell.length_c   1.000
_cell.angle_alpha   90.00
_cell.angle_beta   90.00
_cell.angle_gamma   90.00
#
_symmetry.space_group_name_H-M   'P 1'
#
loop_
_entity.id
_entity.type
_entity.pdbx_description
1 polymer ?
#
loop_
_entity_poly.entity_id
_entity_poly.type
_entity_poly.pdbx_seq_one_letter_code
_entity_poly.pdbx_strand_id
1 'polypeptide(L)'
;MQRLIRALVAALVAVLVAANLPAPASAATWLGTWAASPQSGSREFSNQTLRQIVRTSIGGTAVRVQLSNAFGNRALTVSNVHVARRASGSSIDPATDRVITFGGQQSVTIPVGGLAVSDAASVPVAASSDLAVSFHLPSATGPATYHQTALQTSYIAAGNVAGHATITPTGETGDTFILSGVDVDNAAGTGTVVALGASIVDGVASSHNANRRWPNLLSNRLNASGRTVGVVNQGISGNQLLRDGAGQSAINRFERDVLNQTGVKWVVFADNPINDVGSNRPVPTAQQLITGAQNLITRAHARGIQFICATLTPFQGANYWTQEGENSRAAYNAWVRGAGSGCDRVVDFDAATRDPANPTRFLPAYDPGDHLHPNDAGFQAMANAFDLAWFGATSGTPGIRLRSRANNQFVNAGPTLVANGNATTFDRVDLGNGNIALRSRANNMYVAAEAAGAQPLIANRTAAGPWETFQVVDNPNGTISLRAQANGNLVCADGGGAQPLIANRTAVGPWEQFDVVNV
;
A
#
# COMPACT_ATOMS: atom_id res chain seq x y z
N MET A 1 45.64 -56.53 -61.87
CA MET A 1 45.08 -57.07 -60.60
C MET A 1 44.74 -55.86 -59.72
N GLN A 2 43.54 -55.73 -59.15
CA GLN A 2 43.22 -56.00 -57.72
C GLN A 2 44.25 -55.40 -56.73
N ARG A 3 43.94 -54.67 -55.63
CA ARG A 3 42.73 -54.15 -54.92
C ARG A 3 43.27 -53.03 -53.96
N LEU A 4 42.53 -52.09 -53.33
CA LEU A 4 41.09 -51.76 -53.23
C LEU A 4 40.90 -50.24 -52.93
N ILE A 5 39.65 -49.81 -52.80
CA ILE A 5 39.11 -48.44 -52.55
C ILE A 5 39.23 -48.01 -51.07
N ARG A 6 39.53 -46.73 -50.78
CA ARG A 6 38.75 -45.78 -49.90
C ARG A 6 39.55 -44.53 -49.47
N ALA A 7 39.15 -43.38 -50.01
CA ALA A 7 39.37 -42.06 -49.41
C ALA A 7 38.06 -41.28 -49.50
N LEU A 8 37.59 -40.67 -48.41
CA LEU A 8 36.32 -39.94 -48.38
C LEU A 8 36.40 -38.79 -47.37
N VAL A 9 35.78 -37.67 -47.73
CA VAL A 9 35.95 -36.37 -47.05
C VAL A 9 35.31 -36.36 -45.66
N ALA A 10 36.05 -35.89 -44.66
CA ALA A 10 35.51 -35.60 -43.34
C ALA A 10 34.69 -34.30 -43.38
N ALA A 11 33.38 -34.41 -43.56
CA ALA A 11 32.45 -33.28 -43.49
C ALA A 11 32.20 -32.88 -42.02
N LEU A 12 32.46 -31.61 -41.69
CA LEU A 12 32.32 -31.08 -40.32
C LEU A 12 30.84 -30.82 -39.98
N VAL A 13 30.19 -31.77 -39.29
CA VAL A 13 28.83 -31.58 -38.75
C VAL A 13 28.91 -30.88 -37.39
N ALA A 14 28.92 -29.55 -37.41
CA ALA A 14 28.76 -28.74 -36.20
C ALA A 14 27.30 -28.78 -35.73
N VAL A 15 26.96 -29.72 -34.83
CA VAL A 15 25.64 -29.77 -34.20
C VAL A 15 25.49 -28.56 -33.26
N LEU A 16 24.68 -27.59 -33.66
CA LEU A 16 24.33 -26.46 -32.81
C LEU A 16 23.37 -26.93 -31.70
N VAL A 17 23.93 -27.42 -30.59
CA VAL A 17 23.17 -27.64 -29.36
C VAL A 17 22.81 -26.28 -28.79
N ALA A 18 21.68 -25.73 -29.24
CA ALA A 18 21.07 -24.56 -28.63
C ALA A 18 20.65 -24.93 -27.20
N ALA A 19 21.52 -24.63 -26.23
CA ALA A 19 21.20 -24.82 -24.84
C ALA A 19 20.03 -23.90 -24.47
N ASN A 20 18.88 -24.50 -24.18
CA ASN A 20 17.76 -23.82 -23.51
C ASN A 20 18.17 -23.51 -22.06
N LEU A 21 19.08 -22.55 -21.91
CA LEU A 21 19.32 -21.90 -20.63
C LEU A 21 17.98 -21.28 -20.21
N PRO A 22 17.46 -21.59 -19.00
CA PRO A 22 16.27 -20.92 -18.51
C PRO A 22 16.55 -19.41 -18.48
N ALA A 23 15.57 -18.60 -18.90
CA ALA A 23 15.67 -17.16 -18.76
C ALA A 23 16.03 -16.82 -17.31
N PRO A 24 16.94 -15.86 -17.05
CA PRO A 24 17.32 -15.51 -15.70
C PRO A 24 16.07 -15.16 -14.90
N ALA A 25 15.86 -15.84 -13.77
CA ALA A 25 14.73 -15.56 -12.91
C ALA A 25 14.73 -14.07 -12.56
N SER A 26 13.57 -13.41 -12.69
CA SER A 26 13.43 -12.00 -12.34
C SER A 26 13.95 -11.79 -10.92
N ALA A 27 14.79 -10.78 -10.72
CA ALA A 27 15.26 -10.44 -9.39
C ALA A 27 14.05 -10.12 -8.50
N ALA A 28 13.99 -10.76 -7.32
CA ALA A 28 12.86 -10.66 -6.41
C ALA A 28 12.63 -9.20 -5.98
N THR A 29 11.42 -8.70 -6.19
CA THR A 29 11.01 -7.33 -5.88
C THR A 29 10.37 -7.31 -4.50
N TRP A 30 11.23 -7.35 -3.48
CA TRP A 30 10.80 -7.34 -2.08
C TRP A 30 10.23 -5.98 -1.68
N LEU A 31 9.01 -6.00 -1.13
CA LEU A 31 8.30 -4.85 -0.58
C LEU A 31 7.75 -5.17 0.82
N GLY A 32 7.88 -4.24 1.76
CA GLY A 32 7.25 -4.36 3.07
C GLY A 32 5.71 -4.37 2.94
N THR A 33 5.07 -5.44 3.41
CA THR A 33 3.60 -5.57 3.42
C THR A 33 2.99 -5.38 4.82
N TRP A 34 3.78 -5.58 5.86
CA TRP A 34 3.41 -5.30 7.25
C TRP A 34 4.69 -4.98 8.05
N ALA A 35 4.57 -4.09 9.04
CA ALA A 35 5.61 -3.87 10.05
C ALA A 35 5.00 -3.37 11.36
N ALA A 36 5.83 -3.31 12.40
CA ALA A 36 5.54 -2.71 13.70
C ALA A 36 6.84 -2.16 14.32
N SER A 37 6.78 -0.98 14.94
CA SER A 37 7.98 -0.31 15.46
C SER A 37 8.50 -0.97 16.75
N PRO A 38 9.77 -1.43 16.81
CA PRO A 38 10.32 -2.00 18.02
C PRO A 38 10.35 -1.02 19.22
N GLN A 39 9.96 -1.53 20.39
CA GLN A 39 10.01 -0.93 21.72
C GLN A 39 10.66 -1.90 22.73
N SER A 40 11.12 -1.37 23.86
CA SER A 40 11.61 -2.14 25.01
C SER A 40 10.46 -2.62 25.89
N GLY A 41 10.23 -3.94 25.95
CA GLY A 41 9.22 -4.56 26.80
C GLY A 41 9.78 -5.11 28.11
N SER A 42 8.88 -5.54 29.02
CA SER A 42 9.21 -6.24 30.27
C SER A 42 8.84 -7.73 30.26
N ARG A 43 8.08 -8.19 29.26
CA ARG A 43 7.57 -9.56 29.18
C ARG A 43 8.65 -10.53 28.70
N GLU A 44 8.81 -11.65 29.40
CA GLU A 44 9.69 -12.75 28.98
C GLU A 44 8.88 -13.96 28.47
N PHE A 45 9.52 -14.80 27.66
CA PHE A 45 8.99 -16.08 27.18
C PHE A 45 10.03 -17.20 27.34
N SER A 46 9.59 -18.44 27.50
CA SER A 46 10.48 -19.62 27.57
C SER A 46 9.72 -20.91 27.27
N ASN A 47 10.23 -21.75 26.35
CA ASN A 47 9.58 -22.97 25.85
C ASN A 47 8.12 -22.72 25.43
N GLN A 48 7.92 -21.73 24.56
CA GLN A 48 6.61 -21.24 24.14
C GLN A 48 6.58 -20.95 22.64
N THR A 49 5.42 -21.16 22.03
CA THR A 49 5.12 -20.75 20.66
C THR A 49 4.34 -19.43 20.70
N LEU A 50 4.78 -18.46 19.90
CA LEU A 50 3.97 -17.30 19.53
C LEU A 50 3.35 -17.54 18.15
N ARG A 51 2.08 -17.22 17.98
CA ARG A 51 1.40 -17.14 16.68
C ARG A 51 0.75 -15.78 16.55
N GLN A 52 1.36 -14.93 15.76
CA GLN A 52 0.97 -13.54 15.59
C GLN A 52 0.21 -13.40 14.27
N ILE A 53 -0.96 -12.77 14.32
CA ILE A 53 -1.72 -12.48 13.11
C ILE A 53 -1.28 -11.10 12.59
N VAL A 54 -0.98 -11.03 11.30
CA VAL A 54 -0.60 -9.79 10.61
C VAL A 54 -1.45 -9.60 9.37
N ARG A 55 -1.69 -8.33 9.02
CA ARG A 55 -2.55 -7.92 7.90
C ARG A 55 -1.70 -7.45 6.74
N THR A 56 -1.78 -8.11 5.58
CA THR A 56 -1.03 -7.69 4.39
C THR A 56 -1.63 -6.41 3.80
N SER A 57 -0.78 -5.41 3.54
CA SER A 57 -1.16 -4.23 2.74
C SER A 57 -1.08 -4.51 1.24
N ILE A 58 -0.12 -5.33 0.80
CA ILE A 58 0.13 -5.72 -0.60
C ILE A 58 0.32 -7.24 -0.70
N GLY A 59 -0.09 -7.83 -1.82
CA GLY A 59 0.08 -9.26 -2.13
C GLY A 59 1.40 -9.58 -2.83
N GLY A 60 1.73 -10.86 -2.95
CA GLY A 60 2.94 -11.35 -3.61
C GLY A 60 2.99 -12.87 -3.75
N THR A 61 4.05 -13.39 -4.37
CA THR A 61 4.25 -14.81 -4.68
C THR A 61 5.01 -15.57 -3.59
N ALA A 62 5.86 -14.87 -2.85
CA ALA A 62 6.63 -15.38 -1.72
C ALA A 62 6.63 -14.38 -0.57
N VAL A 63 6.93 -14.86 0.64
CA VAL A 63 7.01 -14.09 1.89
C VAL A 63 8.37 -14.31 2.54
N ARG A 64 8.90 -13.29 3.22
CA ARG A 64 9.97 -13.41 4.22
C ARG A 64 9.61 -12.58 5.46
N VAL A 65 10.15 -12.96 6.62
CA VAL A 65 9.87 -12.29 7.90
C VAL A 65 11.12 -11.62 8.46
N GLN A 66 10.91 -10.59 9.28
CA GLN A 66 11.97 -9.86 9.99
C GLN A 66 11.74 -9.99 11.50
N LEU A 67 12.70 -10.62 12.18
CA LEU A 67 12.69 -10.86 13.62
C LEU A 67 13.72 -9.95 14.30
N SER A 68 13.30 -9.18 15.28
CA SER A 68 14.10 -8.15 15.95
C SER A 68 14.38 -8.50 17.41
N ASN A 69 15.63 -8.25 17.81
CA ASN A 69 16.09 -8.26 19.19
C ASN A 69 16.64 -6.87 19.59
N ALA A 70 16.09 -5.81 19.00
CA ALA A 70 16.57 -4.42 19.14
C ALA A 70 16.72 -3.94 20.59
N PHE A 71 15.88 -4.45 21.50
CA PHE A 71 15.83 -4.05 22.91
C PHE A 71 15.97 -5.22 23.91
N GLY A 72 16.28 -6.43 23.44
CA GLY A 72 16.51 -7.58 24.34
C GLY A 72 17.87 -7.51 25.05
N ASN A 73 17.96 -8.06 26.26
CA ASN A 73 19.19 -7.98 27.08
C ASN A 73 20.18 -9.15 26.90
N ARG A 74 19.89 -10.07 25.98
CA ARG A 74 20.69 -11.26 25.67
C ARG A 74 20.50 -11.69 24.21
N ALA A 75 21.31 -12.65 23.75
CA ALA A 75 21.09 -13.29 22.46
C ALA A 75 19.76 -14.07 22.45
N LEU A 76 18.93 -13.84 21.44
CA LEU A 76 17.59 -14.40 21.29
C LEU A 76 17.62 -15.55 20.29
N THR A 77 17.39 -16.78 20.75
CA THR A 77 17.19 -17.93 19.85
C THR A 77 15.72 -18.05 19.46
N VAL A 78 15.44 -18.11 18.17
CA VAL A 78 14.12 -18.40 17.60
C VAL A 78 14.21 -19.64 16.73
N SER A 79 13.26 -20.55 16.86
CA SER A 79 13.25 -21.87 16.22
C SER A 79 11.89 -22.20 15.61
N ASN A 80 11.87 -23.12 14.64
CA ASN A 80 10.66 -23.64 14.01
C ASN A 80 9.69 -22.54 13.58
N VAL A 81 10.16 -21.64 12.70
CA VAL A 81 9.38 -20.51 12.21
C VAL A 81 8.49 -20.99 11.06
N HIS A 82 7.23 -20.57 11.06
CA HIS A 82 6.21 -20.91 10.06
C HIS A 82 5.47 -19.66 9.59
N VAL A 83 5.03 -19.65 8.33
CA VAL A 83 4.05 -18.70 7.81
C VAL A 83 2.94 -19.44 7.07
N ALA A 84 1.69 -19.04 7.32
CA ALA A 84 0.52 -19.60 6.66
C ALA A 84 -0.58 -18.52 6.51
N ARG A 85 -1.53 -18.72 5.59
CA ARG A 85 -2.77 -17.93 5.60
C ARG A 85 -3.60 -18.30 6.81
N ARG A 86 -4.16 -17.31 7.49
CA ARG A 86 -5.09 -17.52 8.61
C ARG A 86 -6.43 -18.04 8.09
N ALA A 87 -7.00 -19.03 8.77
CA ALA A 87 -8.38 -19.48 8.52
C ALA A 87 -9.36 -18.70 9.43
N SER A 88 -9.23 -18.88 10.75
CA SER A 88 -10.03 -18.17 11.76
C SER A 88 -9.41 -18.35 13.15
N GLY A 89 -9.55 -17.35 14.04
CA GLY A 89 -8.94 -17.43 15.38
C GLY A 89 -7.42 -17.65 15.31
N SER A 90 -6.95 -18.68 16.02
CA SER A 90 -5.57 -19.20 16.01
C SER A 90 -5.28 -20.22 14.90
N SER A 91 -6.28 -20.57 14.07
CA SER A 91 -6.19 -21.59 13.03
C SER A 91 -5.67 -21.04 11.69
N ILE A 92 -4.94 -21.88 10.97
CA ILE A 92 -4.35 -21.61 9.65
C ILE A 92 -4.93 -22.53 8.57
N ASP A 93 -4.76 -22.18 7.31
CA ASP A 93 -4.93 -23.09 6.17
C ASP A 93 -3.65 -23.95 6.02
N PRO A 94 -3.69 -25.26 6.33
CA PRO A 94 -2.49 -26.10 6.32
C PRO A 94 -1.89 -26.30 4.93
N ALA A 95 -2.66 -26.13 3.84
CA ALA A 95 -2.10 -26.22 2.49
C ALA A 95 -1.16 -25.04 2.17
N THR A 96 -1.29 -23.93 2.92
CA THR A 96 -0.47 -22.72 2.78
C THR A 96 0.68 -22.64 3.77
N ASP A 97 0.79 -23.56 4.72
CA ASP A 97 1.87 -23.55 5.72
C ASP A 97 3.23 -23.78 5.06
N ARG A 98 4.19 -22.91 5.39
CA ARG A 98 5.59 -23.01 4.96
C ARG A 98 6.50 -22.79 6.15
N VAL A 99 7.44 -23.72 6.34
CA VAL A 99 8.59 -23.51 7.20
C VAL A 99 9.43 -22.35 6.64
N ILE A 100 9.84 -21.46 7.53
CA ILE A 100 10.71 -20.32 7.28
C ILE A 100 12.12 -20.68 7.77
N THR A 101 13.12 -20.41 6.94
CA THR A 101 14.54 -20.66 7.26
C THR A 101 15.38 -19.38 7.24
N PHE A 102 16.58 -19.47 7.80
CA PHE A 102 17.58 -18.40 7.81
C PHE A 102 18.91 -19.00 7.37
N GLY A 103 19.38 -18.71 6.15
CA GLY A 103 20.53 -19.40 5.56
C GLY A 103 20.33 -20.91 5.43
N GLY A 104 19.09 -21.33 5.16
CA GLY A 104 18.67 -22.74 5.12
C GLY A 104 18.43 -23.39 6.48
N GLN A 105 18.67 -22.71 7.61
CA GLN A 105 18.47 -23.25 8.96
C GLN A 105 17.07 -22.95 9.49
N GLN A 106 16.43 -23.92 10.16
CA GLN A 106 15.12 -23.76 10.82
C GLN A 106 15.19 -23.05 12.19
N SER A 107 16.34 -22.47 12.54
CA SER A 107 16.59 -21.77 13.79
C SER A 107 17.62 -20.67 13.57
N VAL A 108 17.48 -19.55 14.29
CA VAL A 108 18.37 -18.39 14.22
C VAL A 108 18.63 -17.84 15.62
N THR A 109 19.86 -17.41 15.88
CA THR A 109 20.25 -16.73 17.11
C THR A 109 20.58 -15.27 16.80
N ILE A 110 19.77 -14.35 17.34
CA ILE A 110 19.82 -12.92 17.06
C ILE A 110 20.57 -12.22 18.20
N PRO A 111 21.68 -11.49 17.94
CA PRO A 111 22.41 -10.79 19.00
C PRO A 111 21.59 -9.66 19.60
N VAL A 112 22.03 -9.12 20.75
CA VAL A 112 21.46 -7.89 21.33
C VAL A 112 21.54 -6.74 20.31
N GLY A 113 20.44 -6.00 20.14
CA GLY A 113 20.34 -4.95 19.12
C GLY A 113 20.15 -5.48 17.68
N GLY A 114 20.15 -6.79 17.48
CA GLY A 114 20.16 -7.42 16.16
C GLY A 114 18.80 -7.52 15.46
N LEU A 115 18.87 -7.78 14.16
CA LEU A 115 17.74 -8.11 13.28
C LEU A 115 18.12 -9.34 12.45
N ALA A 116 17.19 -10.29 12.30
CA ALA A 116 17.32 -11.41 11.36
C ALA A 116 16.20 -11.31 10.32
N VAL A 117 16.59 -11.31 9.04
CA VAL A 117 15.66 -11.43 7.90
C VAL A 117 15.72 -12.86 7.39
N SER A 118 14.57 -13.48 7.14
CA SER A 118 14.51 -14.87 6.69
C SER A 118 14.83 -15.05 5.20
N ASP A 119 15.09 -16.29 4.83
CA ASP A 119 15.00 -16.76 3.46
C ASP A 119 13.55 -16.62 2.93
N ALA A 120 13.38 -16.77 1.62
CA ALA A 120 12.09 -16.66 0.96
C ALA A 120 11.27 -17.95 1.04
N ALA A 121 10.04 -17.89 1.58
CA ALA A 121 9.08 -18.98 1.54
C ALA A 121 8.04 -18.77 0.43
N SER A 122 7.86 -19.78 -0.43
CA SER A 122 6.84 -19.74 -1.50
C SER A 122 5.44 -20.00 -0.94
N VAL A 123 4.82 -18.92 -0.47
CA VAL A 123 3.41 -18.83 -0.10
C VAL A 123 2.79 -17.62 -0.82
N PRO A 124 1.95 -17.85 -1.84
CA PRO A 124 1.23 -16.76 -2.50
C PRO A 124 0.23 -16.11 -1.53
N VAL A 125 0.26 -14.79 -1.43
CA VAL A 125 -0.59 -14.01 -0.51
C VAL A 125 -1.32 -12.91 -1.25
N ALA A 126 -2.60 -12.72 -0.92
CA ALA A 126 -3.37 -11.61 -1.47
C ALA A 126 -3.03 -10.32 -0.72
N ALA A 127 -3.22 -9.17 -1.38
CA ALA A 127 -3.32 -7.90 -0.69
C ALA A 127 -4.57 -7.89 0.19
N SER A 128 -4.54 -7.20 1.32
CA SER A 128 -5.66 -7.15 2.27
C SER A 128 -6.12 -8.55 2.72
N SER A 129 -5.17 -9.40 3.14
CA SER A 129 -5.43 -10.74 3.72
C SER A 129 -4.71 -10.94 5.07
N ASP A 130 -5.14 -11.95 5.84
CA ASP A 130 -4.57 -12.27 7.15
C ASP A 130 -3.53 -13.40 7.02
N LEU A 131 -2.31 -13.13 7.49
CA LEU A 131 -1.26 -14.13 7.69
C LEU A 131 -1.12 -14.47 9.17
N ALA A 132 -0.84 -15.73 9.46
CA ALA A 132 -0.32 -16.17 10.74
C ALA A 132 1.19 -16.42 10.60
N VAL A 133 2.00 -15.67 11.35
CA VAL A 133 3.43 -15.95 11.52
C VAL A 133 3.58 -16.63 12.87
N SER A 134 4.16 -17.83 12.88
CA SER A 134 4.32 -18.64 14.10
C SER A 134 5.80 -18.96 14.34
N PHE A 135 6.25 -18.96 15.59
CA PHE A 135 7.61 -19.39 15.93
C PHE A 135 7.72 -19.85 17.38
N HIS A 136 8.69 -20.72 17.63
CA HIS A 136 8.98 -21.28 18.94
C HIS A 136 10.23 -20.64 19.56
N LEU A 137 10.10 -20.27 20.83
CA LEU A 137 11.13 -19.68 21.68
C LEU A 137 11.62 -20.74 22.68
N PRO A 138 12.71 -21.49 22.37
CA PRO A 138 13.09 -22.70 23.11
C PRO A 138 13.76 -22.42 24.46
N SER A 139 14.14 -21.17 24.72
CA SER A 139 14.92 -20.75 25.88
C SER A 139 14.45 -19.39 26.39
N ALA A 140 14.67 -19.10 27.67
CA ALA A 140 14.28 -17.83 28.30
C ALA A 140 14.84 -16.60 27.56
N THR A 141 13.94 -15.81 26.97
CA THR A 141 14.29 -14.66 26.12
C THR A 141 14.94 -13.50 26.88
N GLY A 142 14.77 -13.42 28.20
CA GLY A 142 14.84 -12.15 28.89
C GLY A 142 13.63 -11.26 28.50
N PRO A 143 13.64 -9.97 28.84
CA PRO A 143 12.60 -9.03 28.42
C PRO A 143 12.63 -8.91 26.89
N ALA A 144 11.52 -9.27 26.24
CA ALA A 144 11.43 -9.36 24.80
C ALA A 144 11.28 -7.96 24.15
N THR A 145 11.88 -7.82 22.97
CA THR A 145 11.55 -6.72 22.05
C THR A 145 10.08 -6.86 21.63
N TYR A 146 9.31 -5.78 21.71
CA TYR A 146 7.87 -5.80 21.45
C TYR A 146 7.38 -4.52 20.76
N HIS A 147 6.12 -4.50 20.38
CA HIS A 147 5.38 -3.33 19.98
C HIS A 147 3.99 -3.40 20.64
N GLN A 148 3.64 -2.35 21.39
CA GLN A 148 2.37 -2.23 22.08
C GLN A 148 1.26 -1.89 21.09
N THR A 149 0.02 -2.32 21.33
CA THR A 149 -1.16 -1.83 20.55
C THR A 149 -1.18 -2.29 19.09
N ALA A 150 -0.71 -3.50 18.78
CA ALA A 150 -0.84 -4.09 17.46
C ALA A 150 -2.31 -4.19 16.94
N LEU A 151 -3.31 -4.08 17.84
CA LEU A 151 -4.76 -4.04 17.56
C LEU A 151 -5.30 -5.28 16.85
N GLN A 152 -4.56 -6.38 16.97
CA GLN A 152 -4.84 -7.67 16.37
C GLN A 152 -4.46 -8.76 17.38
N THR A 153 -5.32 -9.76 17.56
CA THR A 153 -5.06 -10.87 18.49
C THR A 153 -3.82 -11.65 18.06
N SER A 154 -2.81 -11.68 18.94
CA SER A 154 -1.70 -12.64 18.91
C SER A 154 -1.89 -13.70 19.99
N TYR A 155 -1.50 -14.93 19.68
CA TYR A 155 -1.72 -16.12 20.50
C TYR A 155 -0.40 -16.65 21.08
N ILE A 156 -0.44 -17.13 22.32
CA ILE A 156 0.68 -17.72 23.04
C ILE A 156 0.31 -19.16 23.41
N ALA A 157 1.15 -20.13 23.13
CA ALA A 157 0.96 -21.54 23.51
C ALA A 157 2.23 -22.14 24.14
N ALA A 158 2.08 -23.19 24.95
CA ALA A 158 3.19 -23.89 25.56
C ALA A 158 3.89 -24.85 24.58
N GLY A 159 5.22 -24.96 24.70
CA GLY A 159 6.06 -25.82 23.87
C GLY A 159 6.16 -25.40 22.40
N ASN A 160 6.77 -26.25 21.58
CA ASN A 160 6.86 -26.08 20.13
C ASN A 160 5.60 -26.65 19.45
N VAL A 161 4.71 -25.76 19.03
CA VAL A 161 3.48 -26.07 18.29
C VAL A 161 3.31 -25.16 17.06
N ALA A 162 4.40 -24.52 16.61
CA ALA A 162 4.36 -23.45 15.60
C ALA A 162 3.74 -23.87 14.25
N GLY A 163 3.96 -25.12 13.82
CA GLY A 163 3.37 -25.70 12.60
C GLY A 163 2.01 -26.39 12.77
N HIS A 164 1.37 -26.32 13.94
CA HIS A 164 0.06 -26.95 14.13
C HIS A 164 -1.04 -26.18 13.39
N ALA A 165 -1.95 -26.89 12.70
CA ALA A 165 -3.09 -26.28 11.99
C ALA A 165 -3.93 -25.36 12.89
N THR A 166 -4.13 -25.75 14.15
CA THR A 166 -4.70 -24.92 15.21
C THR A 166 -3.85 -25.09 16.47
N ILE A 167 -3.62 -24.00 17.20
CA ILE A 167 -2.98 -24.06 18.52
C ILE A 167 -4.00 -23.76 19.62
N THR A 168 -3.88 -24.48 20.73
CA THR A 168 -4.60 -24.19 21.98
C THR A 168 -3.84 -23.08 22.71
N PRO A 169 -4.38 -21.85 22.85
CA PRO A 169 -3.66 -20.77 23.50
C PRO A 169 -3.62 -20.97 25.02
N THR A 170 -2.45 -20.80 25.61
CA THR A 170 -2.26 -20.55 27.06
C THR A 170 -2.44 -19.07 27.41
N GLY A 171 -2.59 -18.20 26.41
CA GLY A 171 -2.93 -16.79 26.57
C GLY A 171 -3.04 -16.06 25.24
N GLU A 172 -3.67 -14.90 25.26
CA GLU A 172 -3.80 -13.97 24.13
C GLU A 172 -3.22 -12.59 24.50
N THR A 173 -2.92 -11.77 23.51
CA THR A 173 -2.43 -10.39 23.66
C THR A 173 -2.77 -9.57 22.42
N GLY A 174 -2.98 -8.26 22.60
CA GLY A 174 -3.13 -7.29 21.51
C GLY A 174 -1.80 -6.62 21.10
N ASP A 175 -0.67 -7.11 21.61
CA ASP A 175 0.69 -6.65 21.31
C ASP A 175 1.40 -7.61 20.35
N THR A 176 2.48 -7.15 19.72
CA THR A 176 3.39 -8.01 18.95
C THR A 176 4.76 -8.10 19.62
N PHE A 177 5.38 -9.29 19.59
CA PHE A 177 6.70 -9.54 20.18
C PHE A 177 7.64 -10.10 19.11
N ILE A 178 8.88 -9.63 19.07
CA ILE A 178 9.98 -10.08 18.19
C ILE A 178 9.76 -9.86 16.69
N LEU A 179 8.61 -10.23 16.12
CA LEU A 179 8.26 -9.96 14.72
C LEU A 179 8.09 -8.44 14.50
N SER A 180 8.96 -7.87 13.68
CA SER A 180 8.99 -6.42 13.38
C SER A 180 8.62 -6.08 11.93
N GLY A 181 8.66 -7.06 11.02
CA GLY A 181 8.35 -6.85 9.61
C GLY A 181 8.00 -8.13 8.86
N VAL A 182 7.20 -7.99 7.81
CA VAL A 182 6.93 -9.03 6.81
C VAL A 182 7.00 -8.39 5.43
N ASP A 183 7.83 -8.96 4.57
CA ASP A 183 7.98 -8.53 3.17
C ASP A 183 7.39 -9.57 2.22
N VAL A 184 6.91 -9.11 1.07
CA VAL A 184 6.47 -9.98 -0.05
C VAL A 184 7.31 -9.73 -1.29
N ASP A 185 7.49 -10.78 -2.10
CA ASP A 185 8.02 -10.66 -3.46
C ASP A 185 6.86 -10.36 -4.42
N ASN A 186 6.92 -9.21 -5.10
CA ASN A 186 5.94 -8.80 -6.09
C ASN A 186 6.62 -8.02 -7.22
N ALA A 187 6.92 -8.70 -8.33
CA ALA A 187 7.59 -8.12 -9.51
C ALA A 187 6.83 -6.98 -10.20
N ALA A 188 5.54 -6.78 -9.91
CA ALA A 188 4.76 -5.63 -10.38
C ALA A 188 4.77 -4.44 -9.38
N GLY A 189 5.43 -4.60 -8.23
CA GLY A 189 5.45 -3.67 -7.12
C GLY A 189 6.28 -2.41 -7.36
N THR A 190 5.73 -1.24 -6.99
CA THR A 190 6.35 0.07 -7.26
C THR A 190 7.05 0.71 -6.06
N GLY A 191 6.86 0.17 -4.85
CA GLY A 191 7.49 0.65 -3.62
C GLY A 191 6.60 0.46 -2.38
N THR A 192 7.14 0.84 -1.22
CA THR A 192 6.44 0.84 0.06
C THR A 192 6.32 2.24 0.64
N VAL A 193 5.14 2.54 1.20
CA VAL A 193 4.83 3.70 2.04
C VAL A 193 5.04 3.33 3.50
N VAL A 194 5.82 4.12 4.22
CA VAL A 194 5.98 4.00 5.67
C VAL A 194 5.09 5.04 6.36
N ALA A 195 4.19 4.61 7.23
CA ALA A 195 3.44 5.51 8.11
C ALA A 195 4.19 5.67 9.43
N LEU A 196 4.92 6.78 9.60
CA LEU A 196 5.65 7.13 10.82
C LEU A 196 4.80 8.07 11.67
N GLY A 197 4.61 7.73 12.94
CA GLY A 197 3.88 8.61 13.86
C GLY A 197 3.79 8.09 15.29
N ALA A 198 2.72 8.49 15.98
CA ALA A 198 2.38 8.08 17.34
C ALA A 198 1.10 7.23 17.37
N SER A 199 0.23 7.45 18.36
CA SER A 199 -0.97 6.66 18.66
C SER A 199 -2.05 6.71 17.58
N ILE A 200 -2.15 7.80 16.81
CA ILE A 200 -3.11 7.94 15.71
C ILE A 200 -2.61 7.14 14.49
N VAL A 201 -1.29 7.03 14.29
CA VAL A 201 -0.72 6.15 13.25
C VAL A 201 -0.76 4.67 13.68
N ASP A 202 -0.45 4.39 14.95
CA ASP A 202 -0.56 3.07 15.58
C ASP A 202 -1.98 2.48 15.45
N GLY A 203 -2.99 3.32 15.73
CA GLY A 203 -4.41 3.07 15.44
C GLY A 203 -5.34 3.12 16.66
N VAL A 204 -4.93 3.76 17.75
CA VAL A 204 -5.71 3.86 19.00
C VAL A 204 -7.14 4.35 18.71
N ALA A 205 -8.12 3.82 19.44
CA ALA A 205 -9.57 3.98 19.23
C ALA A 205 -10.16 3.37 17.93
N SER A 206 -9.38 2.68 17.09
CA SER A 206 -9.94 1.81 16.04
C SER A 206 -10.44 0.48 16.60
N SER A 207 -11.46 -0.10 15.97
CA SER A 207 -12.03 -1.40 16.37
C SER A 207 -11.00 -2.52 16.30
N HIS A 208 -10.75 -3.19 17.44
CA HIS A 208 -9.83 -4.31 17.58
C HIS A 208 -10.15 -5.46 16.58
N ASN A 209 -9.12 -6.06 15.98
CA ASN A 209 -9.19 -7.03 14.86
C ASN A 209 -9.88 -6.52 13.56
N ALA A 210 -10.48 -5.32 13.52
CA ALA A 210 -11.23 -4.85 12.35
C ALA A 210 -10.34 -4.25 11.24
N ASN A 211 -9.08 -3.95 11.53
CA ASN A 211 -8.10 -3.39 10.58
C ASN A 211 -8.56 -2.06 9.93
N ARG A 212 -9.14 -1.17 10.74
CA ARG A 212 -9.74 0.11 10.31
C ARG A 212 -8.91 1.38 10.62
N ARG A 213 -7.74 1.24 11.25
CA ARG A 213 -6.75 2.34 11.36
C ARG A 213 -6.33 2.84 9.97
N TRP A 214 -6.04 4.14 9.85
CA TRP A 214 -5.87 4.78 8.55
C TRP A 214 -4.81 4.15 7.62
N PRO A 215 -3.68 3.57 8.08
CA PRO A 215 -2.71 2.93 7.17
C PRO A 215 -3.29 1.70 6.45
N ASN A 216 -4.13 0.91 7.13
CA ASN A 216 -4.81 -0.23 6.52
C ASN A 216 -5.91 0.22 5.53
N LEU A 217 -6.60 1.33 5.83
CA LEU A 217 -7.58 1.92 4.92
C LEU A 217 -6.90 2.56 3.69
N LEU A 218 -5.73 3.16 3.83
CA LEU A 218 -4.91 3.64 2.71
C LEU A 218 -4.46 2.47 1.82
N SER A 219 -3.98 1.36 2.37
CA SER A 219 -3.64 0.19 1.55
C SER A 219 -4.86 -0.36 0.80
N ASN A 220 -6.04 -0.41 1.44
CA ASN A 220 -7.27 -0.80 0.76
C ASN A 220 -7.61 0.14 -0.41
N ARG A 221 -7.48 1.46 -0.25
CA ARG A 221 -7.67 2.45 -1.33
C ARG A 221 -6.65 2.30 -2.46
N LEU A 222 -5.38 2.07 -2.14
CA LEU A 222 -4.31 1.83 -3.13
C LEU A 222 -4.60 0.57 -3.96
N ASN A 223 -4.85 -0.56 -3.31
CA ASN A 223 -5.21 -1.83 -3.94
C ASN A 223 -6.44 -1.68 -4.86
N ALA A 224 -7.52 -1.06 -4.35
CA ALA A 224 -8.74 -0.82 -5.12
C ALA A 224 -8.52 0.09 -6.34
N SER A 225 -7.54 1.00 -6.28
CA SER A 225 -7.15 1.86 -7.41
C SER A 225 -6.23 1.18 -8.44
N GLY A 226 -5.93 -0.11 -8.29
CA GLY A 226 -4.99 -0.82 -9.14
C GLY A 226 -3.54 -0.37 -8.94
N ARG A 227 -3.11 -0.16 -7.70
CA ARG A 227 -1.72 0.15 -7.34
C ARG A 227 -1.09 -0.97 -6.54
N THR A 228 0.10 -1.37 -6.95
CA THR A 228 0.97 -2.35 -6.30
C THR A 228 1.95 -1.64 -5.36
N VAL A 229 1.41 -1.03 -4.31
CA VAL A 229 2.16 -0.25 -3.31
C VAL A 229 1.96 -0.87 -1.93
N GLY A 230 3.06 -1.22 -1.25
CA GLY A 230 3.02 -1.67 0.13
C GLY A 230 2.75 -0.50 1.09
N VAL A 231 2.11 -0.76 2.22
CA VAL A 231 1.96 0.20 3.33
C VAL A 231 2.34 -0.50 4.63
N VAL A 232 3.29 0.06 5.35
CA VAL A 232 3.71 -0.46 6.66
C VAL A 232 3.44 0.54 7.77
N ASN A 233 3.00 0.04 8.93
CA ASN A 233 2.72 0.87 10.10
C ASN A 233 3.97 0.95 10.98
N GLN A 234 4.42 2.17 11.26
CA GLN A 234 5.54 2.49 12.12
C GLN A 234 5.14 3.58 13.13
N GLY A 235 3.88 3.55 13.58
CA GLY A 235 3.42 4.26 14.77
C GLY A 235 4.00 3.67 16.06
N ILE A 236 3.97 4.45 17.14
CA ILE A 236 4.17 4.00 18.53
C ILE A 236 3.27 4.87 19.42
N SER A 237 2.31 4.27 20.14
CA SER A 237 1.44 5.01 21.05
C SER A 237 2.21 5.93 22.02
N GLY A 238 1.81 7.21 22.11
CA GLY A 238 2.45 8.22 22.96
C GLY A 238 3.85 8.71 22.53
N ASN A 239 4.36 8.29 21.37
CA ASN A 239 5.70 8.65 20.91
C ASN A 239 5.83 10.10 20.42
N GLN A 240 7.02 10.67 20.57
CA GLN A 240 7.34 12.09 20.31
C GLN A 240 8.40 12.24 19.21
N LEU A 241 8.44 13.42 18.59
CA LEU A 241 9.41 13.81 17.59
C LEU A 241 10.78 14.10 18.23
N LEU A 242 10.81 14.87 19.32
CA LEU A 242 12.03 15.46 19.85
C LEU A 242 12.66 14.69 21.02
N ARG A 243 11.93 13.76 21.66
CA ARG A 243 12.34 13.13 22.93
C ARG A 243 11.95 11.66 23.01
N ASP A 244 12.82 10.86 23.60
CA ASP A 244 12.54 9.45 23.89
C ASP A 244 11.58 9.35 25.09
N GLY A 245 10.74 8.31 25.12
CA GLY A 245 9.65 8.14 26.09
C GLY A 245 8.99 6.76 25.97
N ALA A 246 7.74 6.70 25.49
CA ALA A 246 7.03 5.44 25.21
C ALA A 246 7.76 4.52 24.18
N GLY A 247 8.66 5.11 23.40
CA GLY A 247 9.72 4.45 22.65
C GLY A 247 10.82 5.47 22.37
N GLN A 248 11.84 5.10 21.59
CA GLN A 248 12.77 6.08 21.03
C GLN A 248 12.01 7.13 20.20
N SER A 249 12.46 8.38 20.20
CA SER A 249 11.87 9.48 19.41
C SER A 249 11.85 9.19 17.91
N ALA A 250 10.97 9.86 17.17
CA ALA A 250 10.93 9.79 15.71
C ALA A 250 12.31 10.10 15.08
N ILE A 251 13.05 11.09 15.61
CA ILE A 251 14.42 11.41 15.19
C ILE A 251 15.38 10.23 15.44
N ASN A 252 15.36 9.64 16.63
CA ASN A 252 16.29 8.56 16.99
C ASN A 252 15.97 7.24 16.27
N ARG A 253 14.70 6.96 15.95
CA ARG A 253 14.28 5.71 15.28
C ARG A 253 14.19 5.77 13.75
N PHE A 254 14.24 6.97 13.14
CA PHE A 254 14.01 7.17 11.70
C PHE A 254 14.80 6.24 10.77
N GLU A 255 16.05 5.92 11.10
CA GLU A 255 16.89 5.04 10.29
C GLU A 255 16.33 3.60 10.26
N ARG A 256 15.99 3.05 11.43
CA ARG A 256 15.44 1.70 11.60
C ARG A 256 14.02 1.60 11.04
N ASP A 257 13.16 2.53 11.45
CA ASP A 257 11.72 2.45 11.24
C ASP A 257 11.28 3.09 9.92
N VAL A 258 12.15 3.83 9.20
CA VAL A 258 11.85 4.37 7.86
C VAL A 258 12.93 4.02 6.84
N LEU A 259 14.17 4.47 7.02
CA LEU A 259 15.20 4.42 5.96
C LEU A 259 15.61 2.99 5.58
N ASN A 260 15.56 2.06 6.54
CA ASN A 260 15.88 0.65 6.35
C ASN A 260 14.66 -0.22 6.00
N GLN A 261 13.46 0.36 5.80
CA GLN A 261 12.26 -0.40 5.47
C GLN A 261 12.30 -0.92 4.03
N THR A 262 11.97 -2.20 3.85
CA THR A 262 12.04 -2.90 2.56
C THR A 262 11.24 -2.19 1.47
N GLY A 263 11.93 -1.73 0.43
CA GLY A 263 11.28 -1.12 -0.74
C GLY A 263 10.75 0.31 -0.52
N VAL A 264 11.14 0.98 0.57
CA VAL A 264 10.64 2.33 0.90
C VAL A 264 10.83 3.33 -0.24
N LYS A 265 9.77 4.07 -0.55
CA LYS A 265 9.74 5.19 -1.52
C LYS A 265 9.03 6.43 -0.99
N TRP A 266 8.10 6.25 -0.05
CA TRP A 266 7.38 7.32 0.60
C TRP A 266 7.41 7.13 2.12
N VAL A 267 7.52 8.23 2.85
CA VAL A 267 7.17 8.27 4.28
C VAL A 267 6.05 9.28 4.49
N VAL A 268 5.01 8.89 5.20
CA VAL A 268 4.02 9.80 5.78
C VAL A 268 4.44 10.04 7.22
N PHE A 269 4.76 11.29 7.57
CA PHE A 269 5.06 11.68 8.95
C PHE A 269 3.85 12.40 9.56
N ALA A 270 3.31 11.85 10.64
CA ALA A 270 2.14 12.35 11.35
C ALA A 270 2.35 12.34 12.87
N ASP A 271 1.40 12.98 13.57
CA ASP A 271 1.02 12.95 15.01
C ASP A 271 2.08 12.87 16.14
N ASN A 272 3.34 12.45 15.94
CA ASN A 272 4.39 12.55 16.95
C ASN A 272 4.45 13.95 17.61
N PRO A 273 4.47 15.07 16.86
CA PRO A 273 4.48 16.42 17.45
C PRO A 273 3.25 16.76 18.32
N ILE A 274 2.14 16.02 18.22
CA ILE A 274 0.97 16.24 19.09
C ILE A 274 1.28 15.82 20.53
N ASN A 275 2.08 14.75 20.71
CA ASN A 275 2.58 14.35 22.03
C ASN A 275 3.69 15.28 22.52
N ASP A 276 4.51 15.86 21.62
CA ASP A 276 5.49 16.86 22.01
C ASP A 276 4.82 18.09 22.65
N VAL A 277 3.76 18.63 22.04
CA VAL A 277 3.03 19.79 22.59
C VAL A 277 2.11 19.42 23.76
N GLY A 278 1.48 18.25 23.72
CA GLY A 278 0.61 17.76 24.78
C GLY A 278 1.36 17.49 26.07
N SER A 279 2.43 16.68 26.03
CA SER A 279 3.04 16.08 27.22
C SER A 279 4.20 16.86 27.85
N ASN A 280 4.91 17.71 27.11
CA ASN A 280 6.10 18.40 27.64
C ASN A 280 5.75 19.73 28.32
N ARG A 281 6.43 20.03 29.44
CA ARG A 281 6.44 21.35 30.07
C ARG A 281 7.91 21.76 30.32
N PRO A 282 8.37 22.96 29.89
CA PRO A 282 7.66 23.91 29.01
C PRO A 282 7.28 23.27 27.65
N VAL A 283 6.28 23.84 27.00
CA VAL A 283 5.78 23.34 25.71
C VAL A 283 6.82 23.65 24.62
N PRO A 284 7.17 22.68 23.75
CA PRO A 284 8.05 22.92 22.62
C PRO A 284 7.45 23.94 21.65
N THR A 285 8.24 24.92 21.24
CA THR A 285 7.81 25.93 20.28
C THR A 285 7.66 25.31 18.90
N ALA A 286 6.78 25.88 18.06
CA ALA A 286 6.59 25.39 16.70
C ALA A 286 7.92 25.34 15.92
N GLN A 287 8.84 26.28 16.14
CA GLN A 287 10.16 26.25 15.51
C GLN A 287 11.01 25.03 15.91
N GLN A 288 10.90 24.52 17.13
CA GLN A 288 11.60 23.29 17.55
C GLN A 288 11.03 22.07 16.82
N LEU A 289 9.70 22.00 16.68
CA LEU A 289 9.01 20.93 15.94
C LEU A 289 9.33 20.99 14.43
N ILE A 290 9.36 22.20 13.85
CA ILE A 290 9.75 22.47 12.47
C ILE A 290 11.18 21.99 12.21
N THR A 291 12.14 22.39 13.05
CA THR A 291 13.55 21.94 12.93
C THR A 291 13.67 20.42 13.05
N GLY A 292 12.88 19.79 13.93
CA GLY A 292 12.82 18.33 14.04
C GLY A 292 12.28 17.66 12.77
N ALA A 293 11.18 18.17 12.20
CA ALA A 293 10.60 17.65 10.96
C ALA A 293 11.55 17.85 9.76
N GLN A 294 12.23 19.01 9.68
CA GLN A 294 13.23 19.30 8.65
C GLN A 294 14.43 18.33 8.70
N ASN A 295 14.81 17.84 9.89
CA ASN A 295 15.82 16.78 10.01
C ASN A 295 15.35 15.47 9.33
N LEU A 296 14.09 15.08 9.54
CA LEU A 296 13.52 13.87 8.93
C LEU A 296 13.38 14.02 7.40
N ILE A 297 12.89 15.17 6.93
CA ILE A 297 12.82 15.51 5.50
C ILE A 297 14.20 15.37 4.85
N THR A 298 15.22 16.01 5.42
CA THR A 298 16.61 15.98 4.91
C THR A 298 17.14 14.55 4.81
N ARG A 299 16.87 13.72 5.83
CA ARG A 299 17.31 12.31 5.88
C ARG A 299 16.56 11.41 4.89
N ALA A 300 15.29 11.70 4.60
CA ALA A 300 14.53 11.00 3.55
C ALA A 300 15.02 11.38 2.15
N HIS A 301 15.19 12.67 1.88
CA HIS A 301 15.71 13.17 0.60
C HIS A 301 17.12 12.65 0.30
N ALA A 302 17.99 12.55 1.30
CA ALA A 302 19.31 11.94 1.19
C ALA A 302 19.29 10.44 0.82
N ARG A 303 18.14 9.76 0.92
CA ARG A 303 17.91 8.37 0.47
C ARG A 303 16.99 8.29 -0.76
N GLY A 304 16.56 9.42 -1.34
CA GLY A 304 15.61 9.46 -2.46
C GLY A 304 14.18 9.04 -2.09
N ILE A 305 13.80 9.17 -0.81
CA ILE A 305 12.46 8.88 -0.29
C ILE A 305 11.66 10.19 -0.28
N GLN A 306 10.44 10.17 -0.81
CA GLN A 306 9.53 11.33 -0.75
C GLN A 306 8.91 11.47 0.64
N PHE A 307 8.91 12.69 1.16
CA PHE A 307 8.43 13.01 2.50
C PHE A 307 7.06 13.69 2.44
N ILE A 308 6.04 12.99 2.92
CA ILE A 308 4.64 13.44 2.97
C ILE A 308 4.35 13.91 4.38
N CYS A 309 4.12 15.20 4.56
CA CYS A 309 3.80 15.78 5.85
C CYS A 309 2.29 15.69 6.10
N ALA A 310 1.89 15.12 7.24
CA ALA A 310 0.53 15.27 7.73
C ALA A 310 0.41 16.51 8.62
N THR A 311 -0.73 17.22 8.54
CA THR A 311 -1.10 18.17 9.59
C THR A 311 -1.49 17.41 10.86
N LEU A 312 -1.17 17.98 12.03
CA LEU A 312 -1.56 17.46 13.33
C LEU A 312 -3.07 17.64 13.50
N THR A 313 -3.81 16.60 13.87
CA THR A 313 -5.25 16.68 14.13
C THR A 313 -5.60 17.73 15.18
N PRO A 314 -6.86 18.20 15.25
CA PRO A 314 -7.35 18.90 16.45
C PRO A 314 -7.13 18.05 17.71
N PHE A 315 -7.09 18.70 18.88
CA PHE A 315 -6.99 17.99 20.18
C PHE A 315 -7.57 18.77 21.38
N GLN A 316 -8.36 19.83 21.15
CA GLN A 316 -8.94 20.60 22.25
C GLN A 316 -9.99 19.76 23.00
N GLY A 317 -9.72 19.55 24.28
CA GLY A 317 -10.49 18.66 25.17
C GLY A 317 -9.66 17.49 25.68
N ALA A 318 -8.58 17.12 24.98
CA ALA A 318 -7.70 16.03 25.40
C ALA A 318 -7.07 16.36 26.77
N ASN A 319 -6.89 15.33 27.62
CA ASN A 319 -6.44 15.48 29.01
C ASN A 319 -5.14 16.31 29.18
N TYR A 320 -4.25 16.30 28.19
CA TYR A 320 -2.99 17.05 28.20
C TYR A 320 -3.00 18.37 27.40
N TRP A 321 -4.16 18.79 26.89
CA TRP A 321 -4.32 20.01 26.08
C TRP A 321 -4.02 21.29 26.86
N THR A 322 -3.37 22.26 26.21
CA THR A 322 -3.23 23.63 26.70
C THR A 322 -3.33 24.61 25.54
N GLN A 323 -3.67 25.87 25.82
CA GLN A 323 -3.66 26.93 24.81
C GLN A 323 -2.26 27.17 24.23
N GLU A 324 -1.21 26.99 25.03
CA GLU A 324 0.19 27.06 24.56
C GLU A 324 0.51 25.93 23.57
N GLY A 325 0.05 24.71 23.86
CA GLY A 325 0.16 23.57 22.95
C GLY A 325 -0.63 23.75 21.66
N GLU A 326 -1.84 24.31 21.73
CA GLU A 326 -2.64 24.65 20.55
C GLU A 326 -1.98 25.73 19.70
N ASN A 327 -1.42 26.78 20.32
CA ASN A 327 -0.69 27.82 19.58
C ASN A 327 0.52 27.22 18.83
N SER A 328 1.24 26.29 19.45
CA SER A 328 2.37 25.58 18.83
C SER A 328 1.91 24.64 17.70
N ARG A 329 0.83 23.86 17.92
CA ARG A 329 0.19 22.98 16.93
C ARG A 329 -0.27 23.76 15.70
N ALA A 330 -0.99 24.87 15.90
CA ALA A 330 -1.53 25.70 14.84
C ALA A 330 -0.41 26.32 13.99
N ALA A 331 0.66 26.81 14.62
CA ALA A 331 1.83 27.35 13.91
C ALA A 331 2.61 26.26 13.15
N TYR A 332 2.78 25.06 13.71
CA TYR A 332 3.35 23.91 12.98
C TYR A 332 2.49 23.51 11.77
N ASN A 333 1.16 23.45 11.93
CA ASN A 333 0.23 23.16 10.84
C ASN A 333 0.21 24.25 9.76
N ALA A 334 0.41 25.52 10.12
CA ALA A 334 0.58 26.60 9.16
C ALA A 334 1.89 26.46 8.36
N TRP A 335 2.98 26.04 9.01
CA TRP A 335 4.23 25.71 8.33
C TRP A 335 4.09 24.50 7.39
N VAL A 336 3.50 23.39 7.84
CA VAL A 336 3.29 22.18 7.02
C VAL A 336 2.58 22.51 5.69
N ARG A 337 1.54 23.34 5.74
CA ARG A 337 0.76 23.79 4.56
C ARG A 337 1.51 24.81 3.68
N GLY A 338 2.60 25.40 4.16
CA GLY A 338 3.35 26.42 3.45
C GLY A 338 4.25 25.82 2.36
N ALA A 339 4.34 26.50 1.21
CA ALA A 339 5.19 26.07 0.07
C ALA A 339 6.70 26.02 0.40
N GLY A 340 7.13 26.64 1.50
CA GLY A 340 8.51 26.58 2.02
C GLY A 340 8.76 25.49 3.08
N SER A 341 7.84 24.54 3.26
CA SER A 341 8.00 23.47 4.27
C SER A 341 9.11 22.47 3.94
N GLY A 342 9.37 22.22 2.66
CA GLY A 342 10.25 21.15 2.19
C GLY A 342 9.56 19.77 2.14
N CYS A 343 8.28 19.69 2.49
CA CYS A 343 7.46 18.49 2.28
C CYS A 343 7.20 18.28 0.78
N ASP A 344 7.38 17.07 0.25
CA ASP A 344 7.05 16.76 -1.15
C ASP A 344 5.54 16.84 -1.41
N ARG A 345 4.74 16.41 -0.44
CA ARG A 345 3.27 16.45 -0.44
C ARG A 345 2.76 16.75 0.97
N VAL A 346 1.51 17.22 1.07
CA VAL A 346 0.83 17.49 2.34
C VAL A 346 -0.50 16.74 2.35
N VAL A 347 -0.78 16.00 3.43
CA VAL A 347 -2.11 15.43 3.70
C VAL A 347 -2.73 16.15 4.91
N ASP A 348 -3.89 16.75 4.71
CA ASP A 348 -4.47 17.64 5.72
C ASP A 348 -5.45 16.92 6.67
N PHE A 349 -4.89 16.13 7.60
CA PHE A 349 -5.69 15.43 8.62
C PHE A 349 -6.44 16.38 9.56
N ASP A 350 -5.88 17.56 9.88
CA ASP A 350 -6.59 18.63 10.60
C ASP A 350 -7.88 19.02 9.87
N ALA A 351 -7.80 19.37 8.59
CA ALA A 351 -8.99 19.72 7.80
C ALA A 351 -9.95 18.53 7.57
N ALA A 352 -9.42 17.30 7.49
CA ALA A 352 -10.23 16.10 7.28
C ALA A 352 -10.98 15.62 8.54
N THR A 353 -10.58 16.04 9.74
CA THR A 353 -11.12 15.49 11.01
C THR A 353 -11.73 16.52 11.96
N ARG A 354 -11.47 17.82 11.78
CA ARG A 354 -11.99 18.88 12.68
C ARG A 354 -13.47 19.20 12.49
N ASP A 355 -14.10 19.68 13.56
CA ASP A 355 -15.42 20.29 13.50
C ASP A 355 -15.33 21.63 12.70
N PRO A 356 -16.09 21.82 11.60
CA PRO A 356 -16.11 23.09 10.88
C PRO A 356 -16.64 24.26 11.71
N ALA A 357 -17.44 24.01 12.76
CA ALA A 357 -17.90 25.04 13.70
C ALA A 357 -16.90 25.31 14.84
N ASN A 358 -16.06 24.33 15.20
CA ASN A 358 -15.06 24.43 16.26
C ASN A 358 -13.70 23.84 15.79
N PRO A 359 -12.92 24.52 14.92
CA PRO A 359 -11.77 23.94 14.22
C PRO A 359 -10.60 23.42 15.08
N THR A 360 -10.60 23.70 16.39
CA THR A 360 -9.66 23.17 17.39
C THR A 360 -10.04 21.80 17.96
N ARG A 361 -11.26 21.31 17.65
CA ARG A 361 -11.85 20.05 18.13
C ARG A 361 -12.09 19.08 16.98
N PHE A 362 -12.13 17.77 17.29
CA PHE A 362 -12.64 16.79 16.33
C PHE A 362 -14.11 17.05 16.00
N LEU A 363 -14.51 16.68 14.78
CA LEU A 363 -15.92 16.57 14.42
C LEU A 363 -16.57 15.52 15.36
N PRO A 364 -17.71 15.79 16.02
CA PRO A 364 -18.29 14.85 17.00
C PRO A 364 -18.61 13.45 16.48
N ALA A 365 -18.74 13.26 15.16
CA ALA A 365 -18.91 11.93 14.55
C ALA A 365 -17.61 11.10 14.52
N TYR A 366 -16.45 11.73 14.68
CA TYR A 366 -15.12 11.12 14.65
C TYR A 366 -14.48 11.00 16.04
N ASP A 367 -15.04 11.67 17.05
CA ASP A 367 -14.52 11.73 18.41
C ASP A 367 -15.12 10.61 19.29
N PRO A 368 -14.33 9.69 19.88
CA PRO A 368 -14.81 8.68 20.81
C PRO A 368 -15.02 9.22 22.24
N GLY A 369 -14.71 10.50 22.50
CA GLY A 369 -14.84 11.16 23.80
C GLY A 369 -13.54 11.36 24.57
N ASP A 370 -12.38 10.98 24.00
CA ASP A 370 -11.06 11.34 24.56
C ASP A 370 -10.47 12.61 23.92
N HIS A 371 -11.13 13.14 22.89
CA HIS A 371 -10.77 14.36 22.17
C HIS A 371 -9.36 14.34 21.54
N LEU A 372 -8.78 13.16 21.31
CA LEU A 372 -7.41 12.97 20.83
C LEU A 372 -7.30 11.92 19.71
N HIS A 373 -7.92 10.75 19.88
CA HIS A 373 -7.81 9.64 18.94
C HIS A 373 -9.08 9.53 18.10
N PRO A 374 -9.02 9.61 16.76
CA PRO A 374 -10.20 9.44 15.93
C PRO A 374 -10.71 8.00 16.01
N ASN A 375 -12.04 7.84 16.00
CA ASN A 375 -12.69 6.55 15.85
C ASN A 375 -12.54 6.00 14.40
N ASP A 376 -13.08 4.80 14.13
CA ASP A 376 -13.06 4.18 12.80
C ASP A 376 -13.53 5.09 11.64
N ALA A 377 -14.51 5.98 11.87
CA ALA A 377 -15.01 6.91 10.86
C ALA A 377 -14.06 8.10 10.64
N GLY A 378 -13.41 8.57 11.72
CA GLY A 378 -12.33 9.55 11.63
C GLY A 378 -11.10 8.98 10.90
N PHE A 379 -10.72 7.72 11.16
CA PHE A 379 -9.67 7.04 10.39
C PHE A 379 -10.03 6.88 8.91
N GLN A 380 -11.30 6.65 8.57
CA GLN A 380 -11.75 6.64 7.18
C GLN A 380 -11.67 8.02 6.53
N ALA A 381 -11.98 9.10 7.26
CA ALA A 381 -11.81 10.47 6.77
C ALA A 381 -10.33 10.81 6.53
N MET A 382 -9.43 10.47 7.46
CA MET A 382 -7.97 10.59 7.27
C MET A 382 -7.49 9.78 6.05
N ALA A 383 -7.91 8.52 5.93
CA ALA A 383 -7.54 7.67 4.81
C ALA A 383 -8.06 8.19 3.46
N ASN A 384 -9.20 8.88 3.45
CA ASN A 384 -9.76 9.52 2.25
C ASN A 384 -9.00 10.78 1.81
N ALA A 385 -8.35 11.50 2.74
CA ALA A 385 -7.65 12.75 2.47
C ALA A 385 -6.40 12.61 1.57
N PHE A 386 -5.89 11.38 1.36
CA PHE A 386 -4.81 11.12 0.42
C PHE A 386 -5.29 11.17 -1.04
N ASP A 387 -4.60 11.93 -1.88
CA ASP A 387 -4.58 11.70 -3.32
C ASP A 387 -3.68 10.50 -3.63
N LEU A 388 -4.23 9.52 -4.35
CA LEU A 388 -3.53 8.27 -4.68
C LEU A 388 -2.51 8.46 -5.81
N ALA A 389 -2.57 9.55 -6.57
CA ALA A 389 -1.64 9.85 -7.66
C ALA A 389 -0.19 10.08 -7.19
N TRP A 390 0.06 10.23 -5.89
CA TRP A 390 1.40 10.34 -5.32
C TRP A 390 2.13 8.98 -5.26
N PHE A 391 1.38 7.88 -5.20
CA PHE A 391 1.88 6.55 -4.86
C PHE A 391 1.96 5.65 -6.09
N GLY A 392 3.14 5.62 -6.71
CA GLY A 392 3.43 4.80 -7.89
C GLY A 392 2.61 5.18 -9.13
N ALA A 393 2.87 4.48 -10.23
CA ALA A 393 1.87 4.33 -11.28
C ALA A 393 0.76 3.40 -10.78
N THR A 394 -0.42 3.43 -11.42
CA THR A 394 -1.26 2.22 -11.40
C THR A 394 -0.44 1.10 -12.03
N SER A 395 -0.44 -0.10 -11.44
CA SER A 395 0.14 -1.29 -12.08
C SER A 395 -0.66 -1.53 -13.34
N GLY A 396 -0.06 -1.20 -14.49
CA GLY A 396 -0.77 -0.59 -15.62
C GLY A 396 -2.18 -1.14 -15.82
N THR A 397 -3.19 -0.31 -15.53
CA THR A 397 -4.61 -0.66 -15.63
C THR A 397 -4.83 -1.51 -16.89
N PRO A 398 -5.50 -2.67 -16.85
CA PRO A 398 -5.79 -3.43 -18.05
C PRO A 398 -6.41 -2.50 -19.08
N GLY A 399 -5.71 -2.31 -20.19
CA GLY A 399 -6.13 -1.35 -21.21
C GLY A 399 -7.39 -1.88 -21.86
N ILE A 400 -8.25 -0.99 -22.35
CA ILE A 400 -9.42 -1.42 -23.11
C ILE A 400 -9.24 -1.11 -24.59
N ARG A 401 -9.65 -2.06 -25.44
CA ARG A 401 -9.88 -1.87 -26.87
C ARG A 401 -11.38 -1.98 -27.10
N LEU A 402 -11.96 -0.95 -27.72
CA LEU A 402 -13.36 -0.96 -28.13
C LEU A 402 -13.46 -1.65 -29.51
N ARG A 403 -14.35 -2.62 -29.66
CA ARG A 403 -14.69 -3.23 -30.95
C ARG A 403 -16.13 -2.89 -31.31
N SER A 404 -16.35 -2.17 -32.40
CA SER A 404 -17.72 -1.79 -32.78
C SER A 404 -18.52 -3.00 -33.25
N ARG A 405 -19.79 -3.10 -32.82
CA ARG A 405 -20.72 -4.10 -33.34
C ARG A 405 -21.18 -3.80 -34.78
N ALA A 406 -20.95 -2.60 -35.31
CA ALA A 406 -21.33 -2.20 -36.67
C ALA A 406 -20.59 -3.00 -37.76
N ASN A 407 -19.32 -3.34 -37.51
CA ASN A 407 -18.44 -4.06 -38.46
C ASN A 407 -17.50 -5.08 -37.81
N ASN A 408 -17.60 -5.29 -36.48
CA ASN A 408 -16.73 -6.16 -35.68
C ASN A 408 -15.23 -5.79 -35.73
N GLN A 409 -14.90 -4.53 -36.07
CA GLN A 409 -13.53 -4.02 -36.08
C GLN A 409 -13.21 -3.18 -34.83
N PHE A 410 -11.93 -3.14 -34.46
CA PHE A 410 -11.45 -2.32 -33.35
C PHE A 410 -11.38 -0.84 -33.70
N VAL A 411 -11.63 0.01 -32.71
CA VAL A 411 -11.52 1.46 -32.79
C VAL A 411 -10.05 1.90 -32.70
N ASN A 412 -9.61 2.77 -33.61
CA ASN A 412 -8.35 3.49 -33.51
C ASN A 412 -8.57 4.87 -32.88
N ALA A 413 -7.50 5.53 -32.40
CA ALA A 413 -7.49 6.97 -32.13
C ALA A 413 -6.44 7.63 -33.03
N GLY A 414 -6.81 7.81 -34.32
CA GLY A 414 -6.01 8.58 -35.27
C GLY A 414 -6.33 10.08 -35.17
N PRO A 415 -6.33 10.81 -36.30
CA PRO A 415 -6.84 12.20 -36.34
C PRO A 415 -8.30 12.32 -35.87
N THR A 416 -9.06 11.23 -35.97
CA THR A 416 -10.36 10.99 -35.35
C THR A 416 -10.43 9.53 -34.88
N LEU A 417 -11.43 9.18 -34.08
CA LEU A 417 -11.72 7.79 -33.72
C LEU A 417 -12.54 7.11 -34.83
N VAL A 418 -12.07 5.98 -35.37
CA VAL A 418 -12.75 5.20 -36.43
C VAL A 418 -12.68 3.71 -36.09
N ALA A 419 -13.75 2.94 -36.36
CA ALA A 419 -13.75 1.48 -36.20
C ALA A 419 -13.13 0.79 -37.44
N ASN A 420 -11.82 1.00 -37.67
CA ASN A 420 -11.09 0.55 -38.86
C ASN A 420 -10.14 -0.65 -38.66
N GLY A 421 -10.12 -1.24 -37.46
CA GLY A 421 -9.31 -2.42 -37.14
C GLY A 421 -7.91 -2.13 -36.58
N ASN A 422 -7.36 -0.92 -36.75
CA ASN A 422 -6.07 -0.52 -36.20
C ASN A 422 -6.18 -0.20 -34.69
N ALA A 423 -6.40 -1.26 -33.90
CA ALA A 423 -6.81 -1.20 -32.51
C ALA A 423 -5.91 -0.30 -31.64
N THR A 424 -6.49 0.81 -31.14
CA THR A 424 -5.86 1.61 -30.09
C THR A 424 -6.26 1.09 -28.72
N THR A 425 -5.30 0.99 -27.81
CA THR A 425 -5.55 0.71 -26.40
C THR A 425 -5.80 2.02 -25.66
N PHE A 426 -6.86 2.07 -24.86
CA PHE A 426 -7.24 3.21 -24.03
C PHE A 426 -7.14 2.85 -22.54
N ASP A 427 -6.81 3.82 -21.69
CA ASP A 427 -7.11 3.73 -20.27
C ASP A 427 -8.58 4.13 -20.05
N ARG A 428 -9.35 3.27 -19.38
CA ARG A 428 -10.65 3.63 -18.81
C ARG A 428 -10.39 4.32 -17.47
N VAL A 429 -10.52 5.64 -17.43
CA VAL A 429 -10.41 6.44 -16.21
C VAL A 429 -11.80 6.59 -15.61
N ASP A 430 -12.01 6.14 -14.37
CA ASP A 430 -13.26 6.33 -13.64
C ASP A 430 -13.37 7.79 -13.16
N LEU A 431 -14.54 8.40 -13.38
CA LEU A 431 -14.87 9.77 -12.94
C LEU A 431 -15.99 9.78 -11.90
N GLY A 432 -16.44 8.61 -11.43
CA GLY A 432 -17.53 8.45 -10.47
C GLY A 432 -18.91 8.54 -11.12
N ASN A 433 -19.95 8.14 -10.37
CA ASN A 433 -21.36 8.18 -10.79
C ASN A 433 -21.66 7.46 -12.13
N GLY A 434 -20.87 6.44 -12.49
CA GLY A 434 -21.00 5.71 -13.77
C GLY A 434 -20.40 6.43 -14.99
N ASN A 435 -19.73 7.57 -14.78
CA ASN A 435 -19.01 8.29 -15.81
C ASN A 435 -17.55 7.81 -15.91
N ILE A 436 -17.02 7.84 -17.13
CA ILE A 436 -15.63 7.55 -17.45
C ILE A 436 -15.05 8.62 -18.37
N ALA A 437 -13.72 8.69 -18.43
CA ALA A 437 -13.02 9.22 -19.58
C ALA A 437 -12.18 8.12 -20.25
N LEU A 438 -11.94 8.25 -21.55
CA LEU A 438 -11.06 7.38 -22.31
C LEU A 438 -9.77 8.13 -22.63
N ARG A 439 -8.62 7.65 -22.15
CA ARG A 439 -7.30 8.21 -22.50
C ARG A 439 -6.60 7.30 -23.50
N SER A 440 -6.29 7.80 -24.68
CA SER A 440 -5.57 7.03 -25.71
C SER A 440 -4.11 6.80 -25.31
N ARG A 441 -3.65 5.54 -25.30
CA ARG A 441 -2.22 5.24 -25.10
C ARG A 441 -1.34 5.58 -26.31
N ALA A 442 -1.93 5.90 -27.46
CA ALA A 442 -1.17 6.28 -28.66
C ALA A 442 -0.56 7.69 -28.54
N ASN A 443 -1.14 8.57 -27.72
CA ASN A 443 -0.66 9.94 -27.52
C ASN A 443 -0.83 10.49 -26.09
N ASN A 444 -1.31 9.68 -25.14
CA ASN A 444 -1.65 10.03 -23.75
C ASN A 444 -2.77 11.09 -23.58
N MET A 445 -3.55 11.37 -24.62
CA MET A 445 -4.62 12.38 -24.60
C MET A 445 -6.00 11.76 -24.36
N TYR A 446 -6.87 12.50 -23.69
CA TYR A 446 -8.28 12.14 -23.51
C TYR A 446 -9.09 12.34 -24.79
N VAL A 447 -10.03 11.43 -25.03
CA VAL A 447 -11.03 11.48 -26.10
C VAL A 447 -12.09 12.52 -25.77
N ALA A 448 -12.30 13.50 -26.63
CA ALA A 448 -13.34 14.51 -26.52
C ALA A 448 -14.46 14.29 -27.57
N ALA A 449 -15.70 14.51 -27.18
CA ALA A 449 -16.85 14.66 -28.07
C ALA A 449 -16.89 16.10 -28.61
N GLU A 450 -16.15 16.35 -29.69
CA GLU A 450 -15.85 17.70 -30.17
C GLU A 450 -17.08 18.52 -30.58
N ALA A 451 -16.98 19.84 -30.43
CA ALA A 451 -18.05 20.81 -30.70
C ALA A 451 -19.39 20.41 -30.07
N ALA A 452 -19.38 20.13 -28.75
CA ALA A 452 -20.53 19.60 -28.00
C ALA A 452 -21.10 18.29 -28.62
N GLY A 453 -20.24 17.40 -29.08
CA GLY A 453 -20.58 16.12 -29.70
C GLY A 453 -21.17 16.21 -31.11
N ALA A 454 -21.19 17.40 -31.74
CA ALA A 454 -21.63 17.59 -33.13
C ALA A 454 -20.54 17.24 -34.17
N GLN A 455 -19.31 16.99 -33.72
CA GLN A 455 -18.16 16.62 -34.55
C GLN A 455 -17.58 15.25 -34.13
N PRO A 456 -16.73 14.62 -34.96
CA PRO A 456 -16.03 13.38 -34.61
C PRO A 456 -15.31 13.42 -33.27
N LEU A 457 -15.26 12.27 -32.60
CA LEU A 457 -14.48 12.08 -31.39
C LEU A 457 -12.97 12.12 -31.72
N ILE A 458 -12.19 12.86 -30.93
CA ILE A 458 -10.74 13.02 -31.11
C ILE A 458 -10.01 12.86 -29.77
N ALA A 459 -8.91 12.10 -29.73
CA ALA A 459 -8.02 12.03 -28.56
C ALA A 459 -7.02 13.19 -28.57
N ASN A 460 -7.40 14.35 -28.02
CA ASN A 460 -6.61 15.59 -28.11
C ASN A 460 -6.62 16.49 -26.86
N ARG A 461 -7.10 16.02 -25.70
CA ARG A 461 -7.16 16.81 -24.45
C ARG A 461 -6.18 16.30 -23.39
N THR A 462 -5.57 17.22 -22.64
CA THR A 462 -4.62 16.90 -21.56
C THR A 462 -5.27 16.55 -20.23
N ALA A 463 -6.53 16.93 -20.03
CA ALA A 463 -7.35 16.64 -18.86
C ALA A 463 -8.78 16.24 -19.29
N ALA A 464 -9.53 15.60 -18.39
CA ALA A 464 -10.93 15.26 -18.63
C ALA A 464 -11.86 16.35 -18.06
N GLY A 465 -12.81 16.80 -18.88
CA GLY A 465 -13.90 17.71 -18.52
C GLY A 465 -15.21 17.28 -19.17
N PRO A 466 -16.20 18.20 -19.34
CA PRO A 466 -17.54 17.84 -19.80
C PRO A 466 -17.63 17.21 -21.20
N TRP A 467 -16.67 17.47 -22.09
CA TRP A 467 -16.66 16.89 -23.44
C TRP A 467 -15.94 15.54 -23.49
N GLU A 468 -15.09 15.25 -22.51
CA GLU A 468 -14.28 14.03 -22.39
C GLU A 468 -14.94 12.98 -21.47
N THR A 469 -16.07 13.35 -20.86
CA THR A 469 -16.84 12.53 -19.94
C THR A 469 -17.94 11.77 -20.67
N PHE A 470 -17.94 10.44 -20.52
CA PHE A 470 -18.93 9.54 -21.09
C PHE A 470 -19.57 8.70 -19.98
N GLN A 471 -20.90 8.67 -19.90
CA GLN A 471 -21.61 7.67 -19.10
C GLN A 471 -21.57 6.33 -19.84
N VAL A 472 -21.22 5.25 -19.14
CA VAL A 472 -21.33 3.89 -19.68
C VAL A 472 -22.77 3.40 -19.54
N VAL A 473 -23.31 2.84 -20.61
CA VAL A 473 -24.62 2.18 -20.63
C VAL A 473 -24.39 0.70 -20.95
N ASP A 474 -24.56 -0.17 -19.97
CA ASP A 474 -24.43 -1.61 -20.17
C ASP A 474 -25.67 -2.17 -20.90
N ASN A 475 -25.45 -2.89 -22.00
CA ASN A 475 -26.51 -3.43 -22.83
C ASN A 475 -26.83 -4.90 -22.45
N PRO A 476 -28.08 -5.38 -22.58
CA PRO A 476 -28.46 -6.75 -22.18
C PRO A 476 -27.72 -7.90 -22.89
N ASN A 477 -26.98 -7.63 -23.96
CA ASN A 477 -26.18 -8.60 -24.71
C ASN A 477 -24.69 -8.62 -24.31
N GLY A 478 -24.30 -7.91 -23.24
CA GLY A 478 -22.92 -7.86 -22.74
C GLY A 478 -22.00 -6.86 -23.47
N THR A 479 -22.54 -6.05 -24.39
CA THR A 479 -21.84 -4.90 -24.97
C THR A 479 -22.07 -3.64 -24.13
N ILE A 480 -21.28 -2.59 -24.35
CA ILE A 480 -21.57 -1.25 -23.81
C ILE A 480 -21.98 -0.28 -24.91
N SER A 481 -22.70 0.76 -24.53
CA SER A 481 -22.87 1.99 -25.30
C SER A 481 -22.26 3.16 -24.51
N LEU A 482 -21.72 4.17 -25.20
CA LEU A 482 -21.09 5.33 -24.56
C LEU A 482 -21.96 6.58 -24.78
N ARG A 483 -22.48 7.18 -23.71
CA ARG A 483 -23.27 8.43 -23.77
C ARG A 483 -22.38 9.62 -23.42
N ALA A 484 -22.16 10.55 -24.34
CA ALA A 484 -21.37 11.75 -24.09
C ALA A 484 -22.13 12.74 -23.19
N GLN A 485 -21.50 13.23 -22.11
CA GLN A 485 -22.08 14.29 -21.27
C GLN A 485 -22.16 15.64 -22.01
N ALA A 486 -21.41 15.81 -23.10
CA ALA A 486 -21.42 16.99 -23.95
C ALA A 486 -22.81 17.37 -24.52
N ASN A 487 -23.66 16.36 -24.78
CA ASN A 487 -24.99 16.55 -25.39
C ASN A 487 -26.04 15.48 -25.02
N GLY A 488 -25.70 14.50 -24.16
CA GLY A 488 -26.61 13.43 -23.74
C GLY A 488 -26.83 12.30 -24.76
N ASN A 489 -26.20 12.37 -25.94
CA ASN A 489 -26.32 11.38 -27.01
C ASN A 489 -25.28 10.26 -26.89
N LEU A 490 -25.58 9.14 -27.54
CA LEU A 490 -24.74 7.97 -27.69
C LEU A 490 -23.76 8.14 -28.85
N VAL A 491 -22.55 7.61 -28.68
CA VAL A 491 -21.50 7.51 -29.70
C VAL A 491 -21.88 6.44 -30.73
N CYS A 492 -22.00 6.84 -31.99
CA CYS A 492 -22.32 5.99 -33.12
C CYS A 492 -21.07 5.68 -33.96
N ALA A 493 -20.91 4.42 -34.37
CA ALA A 493 -19.98 4.01 -35.40
C ALA A 493 -20.66 4.14 -36.79
N ASP A 494 -20.79 5.38 -37.26
CA ASP A 494 -21.62 5.73 -38.43
C ASP A 494 -21.12 5.08 -39.75
N GLY A 495 -22.03 4.94 -40.72
CA GLY A 495 -21.74 4.34 -42.02
C GLY A 495 -21.21 2.89 -41.94
N GLY A 496 -21.72 2.10 -40.99
CA GLY A 496 -21.21 0.74 -40.74
C GLY A 496 -19.81 0.72 -40.13
N GLY A 497 -19.47 1.69 -39.27
CA GLY A 497 -18.18 1.83 -38.60
C GLY A 497 -17.02 2.31 -39.48
N ALA A 498 -17.25 2.51 -40.77
CA ALA A 498 -16.25 3.06 -41.69
C ALA A 498 -16.07 4.58 -41.56
N GLN A 499 -17.04 5.29 -40.96
CA GLN A 499 -16.95 6.73 -40.68
C GLN A 499 -16.41 6.99 -39.26
N PRO A 500 -15.92 8.21 -38.99
CA PRO A 500 -15.55 8.61 -37.64
C PRO A 500 -16.72 8.50 -36.65
N LEU A 501 -16.39 8.16 -35.41
CA LEU A 501 -17.36 8.04 -34.32
C LEU A 501 -17.86 9.42 -33.89
N ILE A 502 -19.18 9.61 -33.79
CA ILE A 502 -19.83 10.89 -33.42
C ILE A 502 -20.90 10.62 -32.35
N ALA A 503 -21.05 11.53 -31.37
CA ALA A 503 -22.10 11.45 -30.34
C ALA A 503 -23.45 12.02 -30.84
N ASN A 504 -24.11 11.31 -31.75
CA ASN A 504 -25.26 11.82 -32.54
C ASN A 504 -26.53 10.93 -32.48
N ARG A 505 -26.67 10.01 -31.51
CA ARG A 505 -27.83 9.10 -31.39
C ARG A 505 -28.54 9.18 -30.04
N THR A 506 -29.87 9.12 -30.05
CA THR A 506 -30.70 9.22 -28.83
C THR A 506 -31.04 7.87 -28.19
N ALA A 507 -30.89 6.76 -28.91
CA ALA A 507 -31.21 5.40 -28.47
C ALA A 507 -30.15 4.39 -28.95
N VAL A 508 -30.04 3.25 -28.26
CA VAL A 508 -29.11 2.17 -28.60
C VAL A 508 -29.67 1.37 -29.78
N GLY A 509 -28.99 1.41 -30.92
CA GLY A 509 -29.21 0.56 -32.09
C GLY A 509 -28.00 -0.32 -32.38
N PRO A 510 -27.84 -0.83 -33.62
CA PRO A 510 -26.73 -1.72 -33.98
C PRO A 510 -25.34 -1.07 -34.08
N TRP A 511 -25.25 0.26 -34.17
CA TRP A 511 -23.99 0.98 -34.44
C TRP A 511 -23.42 1.69 -33.21
N GLU A 512 -24.21 1.80 -32.15
CA GLU A 512 -23.91 2.49 -30.89
C GLU A 512 -23.32 1.54 -29.83
N GLN A 513 -23.20 0.26 -30.17
CA GLN A 513 -22.73 -0.83 -29.31
C GLN A 513 -21.26 -1.18 -29.57
N PHE A 514 -20.52 -1.43 -28.49
CA PHE A 514 -19.10 -1.78 -28.51
C PHE A 514 -18.81 -2.96 -27.55
N ASP A 515 -18.04 -3.95 -28.02
CA ASP A 515 -17.42 -4.92 -27.11
C ASP A 515 -16.21 -4.25 -26.43
N VAL A 516 -16.06 -4.46 -25.11
CA VAL A 516 -14.87 -4.03 -24.35
C VAL A 516 -13.91 -5.21 -24.25
N VAL A 517 -12.72 -5.08 -24.84
CA VAL A 517 -11.67 -6.10 -24.77
C VAL A 517 -10.52 -5.59 -23.90
N ASN A 518 -10.33 -6.23 -22.74
CA ASN A 518 -9.22 -5.94 -21.82
C ASN A 518 -7.89 -6.48 -22.39
N VAL A 519 -6.79 -5.73 -22.24
CA VAL A 519 -5.43 -6.05 -22.73
C VAL A 519 -4.31 -5.60 -21.80
#